data_AF-A0A9E4HPJ3-F1
#
_entry.id   AF-A0A9E4HPJ3-F1
#
_cell.length_a   1.000
_cell.length_b   1.000
_cell.length_c   1.000
_cell.angle_alpha   90.00
_cell.angle_beta   90.00
_cell.angle_gamma   90.00
#
_symmetry.space_group_name_H-M   'P 1'
#
loop_
_entity.id
_entity.type
_entity.pdbx_description
1 polymer ?
#
loop_
_entity_poly.entity_id
_entity_poly.type
_entity_poly.pdbx_seq_one_letter_code
_entity_poly.pdbx_strand_id
1 'polypeptide(L)'
;MIRAALRIAAAVLMPAAVAQAGGQDSRVEAAEVRCPAVLGVGVATDVVFCDVAIRNEAGRGILVVIPARRGEATVSFTLHNRHTYSESETRAGRAYTEYTAEVAVAALDGRVLGRRYILSEFRSAGDLVDRVTGGAGPDGLKAVVPTGRERVFVTVPEDIDTIAIVGQSLEVVRVDGRETFRTPGRPVAVISEVEVEYRAP
;
A
#
# COMPACT_ATOMS: atom_id res chain seq x y z
N MET A 1 -14.89 39.76 -78.11
CA MET A 1 -15.14 40.25 -76.74
C MET A 1 -14.99 39.08 -75.76
N ILE A 2 -14.09 39.25 -74.79
CA ILE A 2 -13.93 38.52 -73.51
C ILE A 2 -13.60 37.01 -73.56
N ARG A 3 -12.31 36.68 -73.45
CA ARG A 3 -11.79 35.37 -73.01
C ARG A 3 -11.82 35.33 -71.47
N ALA A 4 -12.63 34.45 -70.87
CA ALA A 4 -12.58 34.17 -69.44
C ALA A 4 -11.52 33.08 -69.18
N ALA A 5 -10.48 33.43 -68.41
CA ALA A 5 -9.44 32.51 -67.98
C ALA A 5 -9.85 31.86 -66.64
N LEU A 6 -10.12 30.56 -66.67
CA LEU A 6 -10.41 29.76 -65.47
C LEU A 6 -9.07 29.34 -64.84
N ARG A 7 -8.74 29.89 -63.67
CA ARG A 7 -7.58 29.47 -62.87
C ARG A 7 -8.00 28.32 -61.96
N ILE A 8 -7.47 27.12 -62.22
CA ILE A 8 -7.60 25.98 -61.32
C ILE A 8 -6.53 26.13 -60.23
N ALA A 9 -6.95 26.36 -59.00
CA ALA A 9 -6.08 26.36 -57.83
C ALA A 9 -5.83 24.91 -57.40
N ALA A 10 -4.59 24.43 -57.53
CA ALA A 10 -4.17 23.16 -56.97
C ALA A 10 -3.97 23.32 -55.46
N ALA A 11 -4.86 22.70 -54.67
CA ALA A 11 -4.69 22.59 -53.22
C ALA A 11 -3.59 21.57 -52.93
N VAL A 12 -2.46 22.04 -52.39
CA VAL A 12 -1.39 21.19 -51.88
C VAL A 12 -1.83 20.62 -50.53
N LEU A 13 -2.18 19.34 -50.50
CA LEU A 13 -2.34 18.59 -49.24
C LEU A 13 -0.96 18.45 -48.59
N MET A 14 -0.74 19.11 -47.46
CA MET A 14 0.36 18.75 -46.56
C MET A 14 -0.03 17.53 -45.73
N PRO A 15 0.80 16.48 -45.64
CA PRO A 15 0.56 15.40 -44.70
C PRO A 15 0.79 15.92 -43.28
N ALA A 16 -0.24 15.83 -42.45
CA ALA A 16 -0.10 16.02 -41.00
C ALA A 16 0.88 14.97 -40.46
N ALA A 17 2.01 15.42 -39.93
CA ALA A 17 2.90 14.56 -39.17
C ALA A 17 2.14 14.06 -37.94
N VAL A 18 1.73 12.79 -37.95
CA VAL A 18 1.24 12.11 -36.76
C VAL A 18 2.44 11.95 -35.83
N ALA A 19 2.48 12.76 -34.78
CA ALA A 19 3.40 12.54 -33.67
C ALA A 19 3.05 11.18 -33.05
N GLN A 20 3.88 10.17 -33.32
CA GLN A 20 3.79 8.91 -32.60
C GLN A 20 4.17 9.19 -31.15
N ALA A 21 3.19 9.19 -30.26
CA ALA A 21 3.42 9.08 -28.84
C ALA A 21 4.11 7.73 -28.60
N GLY A 22 5.41 7.76 -28.28
CA GLY A 22 6.15 6.55 -27.92
C GLY A 22 5.45 5.86 -26.76
N GLY A 23 5.08 4.59 -26.95
CA GLY A 23 4.50 3.75 -25.91
C GLY A 23 5.38 3.81 -24.67
N GLN A 24 4.79 4.20 -23.55
CA GLN A 24 5.49 4.25 -22.28
C GLN A 24 5.79 2.81 -21.87
N ASP A 25 7.06 2.46 -21.81
CA ASP A 25 7.55 1.17 -21.32
C ASP A 25 7.45 1.11 -19.78
N SER A 26 6.24 1.38 -19.26
CA SER A 26 5.92 1.21 -17.85
C SER A 26 5.54 -0.24 -17.58
N ARG A 27 6.10 -0.80 -16.51
CA ARG A 27 5.83 -2.15 -16.00
C ARG A 27 5.24 -2.03 -14.62
N VAL A 28 4.29 -2.90 -14.30
CA VAL A 28 3.74 -3.09 -12.96
C VAL A 28 3.94 -4.55 -12.60
N GLU A 29 4.58 -4.81 -11.46
CA GLU A 29 4.81 -6.17 -10.97
C GLU A 29 4.69 -6.24 -9.45
N ALA A 30 4.41 -7.45 -8.96
CA ALA A 30 4.46 -7.75 -7.53
C ALA A 30 5.89 -7.56 -7.01
N ALA A 31 6.02 -6.82 -5.91
CA ALA A 31 7.33 -6.50 -5.37
C ALA A 31 7.98 -7.69 -4.65
N GLU A 32 9.32 -7.77 -4.65
CA GLU A 32 10.02 -8.60 -3.68
C GLU A 32 9.91 -7.93 -2.30
N VAL A 33 9.16 -8.56 -1.39
CA VAL A 33 8.92 -8.06 -0.03
C VAL A 33 9.62 -8.96 0.98
N ARG A 34 10.52 -8.38 1.77
CA ARG A 34 11.12 -9.04 2.94
C ARG A 34 10.37 -8.62 4.18
N CYS A 35 9.56 -9.55 4.67
CA CYS A 35 8.64 -9.35 5.76
C CYS A 35 9.22 -9.91 7.07
N PRO A 36 9.66 -9.07 8.03
CA PRO A 36 10.27 -9.57 9.28
C PRO A 36 9.28 -10.36 10.15
N ALA A 37 7.99 -10.06 10.02
CA ALA A 37 6.92 -10.73 10.74
C ALA A 37 5.70 -10.89 9.82
N VAL A 38 5.51 -12.10 9.31
CA VAL A 38 4.31 -12.46 8.54
C VAL A 38 3.16 -12.66 9.52
N LEU A 39 2.07 -11.93 9.34
CA LEU A 39 0.84 -12.13 10.11
C LEU A 39 0.17 -13.45 9.69
N GLY A 40 0.10 -13.73 8.39
CA GLY A 40 -0.43 -14.96 7.82
C GLY A 40 -1.03 -14.74 6.44
N VAL A 41 -1.81 -15.70 5.95
CA VAL A 41 -2.50 -15.62 4.66
C VAL A 41 -4.00 -15.43 4.90
N GLY A 42 -4.62 -14.53 4.14
CA GLY A 42 -6.06 -14.31 4.13
C GLY A 42 -6.82 -15.56 3.68
N VAL A 43 -7.85 -15.96 4.41
CA VAL A 43 -8.63 -17.15 4.07
C VAL A 43 -9.49 -16.93 2.83
N ALA A 44 -10.06 -15.73 2.69
CA ALA A 44 -10.91 -15.39 1.56
C ALA A 44 -10.12 -14.83 0.37
N THR A 45 -9.04 -14.08 0.64
CA THR A 45 -8.27 -13.35 -0.38
C THR A 45 -7.05 -14.09 -0.90
N ASP A 46 -6.55 -15.10 -0.17
CA ASP A 46 -5.28 -15.78 -0.45
C ASP A 46 -4.05 -14.84 -0.49
N VAL A 47 -4.19 -13.67 0.11
CA VAL A 47 -3.14 -12.64 0.16
C VAL A 47 -2.30 -12.77 1.42
N VAL A 48 -0.99 -12.57 1.29
CA VAL A 48 -0.06 -12.52 2.43
C VAL A 48 -0.17 -11.17 3.13
N PHE A 49 -0.32 -11.21 4.46
CA PHE A 49 -0.34 -10.06 5.33
C PHE A 49 0.94 -9.96 6.16
N CYS A 50 1.52 -8.76 6.21
CA CYS A 50 2.75 -8.48 6.94
C CYS A 50 2.51 -7.49 8.08
N ASP A 51 2.94 -7.85 9.30
CA ASP A 51 2.87 -6.96 10.46
C ASP A 51 3.88 -5.82 10.30
N VAL A 52 3.39 -4.58 10.35
CA VAL A 52 4.20 -3.37 10.42
C VAL A 52 4.37 -3.00 11.89
N ALA A 53 5.59 -3.12 12.40
CA ALA A 53 5.89 -2.77 13.78
C ALA A 53 6.64 -1.44 13.89
N ILE A 54 6.53 -0.81 15.07
CA ILE A 54 7.28 0.40 15.38
C ILE A 54 8.77 0.06 15.39
N ARG A 55 9.54 0.85 14.63
CA ARG A 55 11.00 0.72 14.49
C ARG A 55 11.63 2.10 14.46
N ASN A 56 12.82 2.20 15.05
CA ASN A 56 13.66 3.41 14.99
C ASN A 56 14.62 3.39 13.78
N GLU A 57 14.82 2.21 13.18
CA GLU A 57 15.76 1.98 12.08
C GLU A 57 14.99 1.44 10.87
N ALA A 58 15.18 2.05 9.70
CA ALA A 58 14.54 1.66 8.45
C ALA A 58 14.85 0.19 8.09
N GLY A 59 16.12 -0.24 8.22
CA GLY A 59 16.55 -1.60 7.91
C GLY A 59 15.89 -2.72 8.72
N ARG A 60 15.13 -2.40 9.79
CA ARG A 60 14.37 -3.37 10.60
C ARG A 60 12.86 -3.37 10.29
N GLY A 61 12.43 -2.58 9.31
CA GLY A 61 11.07 -2.55 8.79
C GLY A 61 10.81 -3.64 7.76
N ILE A 62 9.67 -3.55 7.08
CA ILE A 62 9.41 -4.37 5.90
C ILE A 62 10.18 -3.78 4.73
N LEU A 63 11.05 -4.57 4.10
CA LEU A 63 11.87 -4.10 2.99
C LEU A 63 11.17 -4.43 1.67
N VAL A 64 11.11 -3.46 0.77
CA VAL A 64 10.59 -3.62 -0.58
C VAL A 64 11.73 -3.33 -1.54
N VAL A 65 12.14 -4.34 -2.31
CA VAL A 65 13.19 -4.22 -3.32
C VAL A 65 12.57 -3.69 -4.60
N ILE A 66 13.20 -2.68 -5.17
CA ILE A 66 12.76 -1.99 -6.38
C ILE A 66 13.63 -2.49 -7.53
N PRO A 67 13.04 -3.04 -8.59
CA PRO A 67 13.76 -3.50 -9.77
C PRO A 67 14.63 -2.41 -10.41
N ALA A 68 15.65 -2.86 -11.14
CA ALA A 68 16.44 -1.98 -12.00
C ALA A 68 15.51 -1.29 -13.01
N ARG A 69 15.67 0.03 -13.15
CA ARG A 69 14.72 0.90 -13.85
C ARG A 69 15.39 2.18 -14.35
N ARG A 70 14.66 2.94 -15.17
CA ARG A 70 14.96 4.33 -15.50
C ARG A 70 14.04 5.29 -14.75
N GLY A 71 14.60 6.32 -14.16
CA GLY A 71 13.87 7.34 -13.44
C GLY A 71 13.17 6.81 -12.17
N GLU A 72 12.11 7.51 -11.77
CA GLU A 72 11.36 7.19 -10.56
C GLU A 72 10.52 5.91 -10.71
N ALA A 73 10.26 5.25 -9.58
CA ALA A 73 9.24 4.21 -9.46
C ALA A 73 8.08 4.70 -8.59
N THR A 74 6.93 4.06 -8.72
CA THR A 74 5.83 4.16 -7.75
C THR A 74 5.70 2.82 -7.05
N VAL A 75 5.96 2.80 -5.74
CA VAL A 75 5.60 1.64 -4.91
C VAL A 75 4.19 1.85 -4.38
N SER A 76 3.36 0.82 -4.49
CA SER A 76 2.02 0.81 -3.90
C SER A 76 1.78 -0.42 -3.04
N PHE A 77 0.94 -0.26 -2.02
CA PHE A 77 0.56 -1.35 -1.11
C PHE A 77 -0.76 -1.02 -0.43
N THR A 78 -1.46 -2.03 0.06
CA THR A 78 -2.68 -1.83 0.85
C THR A 78 -2.31 -1.80 2.32
N LEU A 79 -2.67 -0.71 3.00
CA LEU A 79 -2.48 -0.52 4.44
C LEU A 79 -3.77 -0.88 5.17
N HIS A 80 -3.63 -1.58 6.29
CA HIS A 80 -4.72 -2.03 7.15
C HIS A 80 -4.39 -1.71 8.62
N ASN A 81 -5.42 -1.47 9.42
CA ASN A 81 -5.29 -1.53 10.86
C ASN A 81 -5.31 -2.99 11.33
N ARG A 82 -4.74 -3.21 12.52
CA ARG A 82 -4.63 -4.51 13.15
C ARG A 82 -5.66 -4.63 14.28
N HIS A 83 -6.63 -5.51 14.12
CA HIS A 83 -7.66 -5.76 15.13
C HIS A 83 -7.45 -7.12 15.80
N THR A 84 -7.68 -7.21 17.11
CA THR A 84 -7.75 -8.50 17.81
C THR A 84 -9.22 -8.87 17.96
N TYR A 85 -9.70 -9.76 17.11
CA TYR A 85 -11.08 -10.20 17.04
C TYR A 85 -11.43 -11.21 18.14
N SER A 86 -12.54 -10.94 18.81
CA SER A 86 -13.19 -11.85 19.75
C SER A 86 -14.68 -11.95 19.42
N GLU A 87 -15.11 -13.13 18.99
CA GLU A 87 -16.52 -13.37 18.64
C GLU A 87 -17.46 -13.12 19.83
N SER A 88 -17.01 -13.47 21.04
CA SER A 88 -17.77 -13.26 22.27
C SER A 88 -17.97 -11.78 22.59
N GLU A 89 -16.93 -10.95 22.42
CA GLU A 89 -17.02 -9.50 22.66
C GLU A 89 -17.81 -8.79 21.57
N THR A 90 -17.68 -9.25 20.31
CA THR A 90 -18.48 -8.73 19.19
C THR A 90 -19.96 -9.01 19.42
N ARG A 91 -20.33 -10.25 19.78
CA ARG A 91 -21.73 -10.61 20.10
C ARG A 91 -22.27 -9.83 21.30
N ALA A 92 -21.41 -9.52 22.27
CA ALA A 92 -21.78 -8.73 23.44
C ALA A 92 -21.82 -7.21 23.19
N GLY A 93 -21.53 -6.74 21.97
CA GLY A 93 -21.53 -5.30 21.63
C GLY A 93 -20.43 -4.49 22.29
N ARG A 94 -19.36 -5.14 22.79
CA ARG A 94 -18.25 -4.49 23.50
C ARG A 94 -16.97 -4.39 22.69
N ALA A 95 -16.93 -4.97 21.49
CA ALA A 95 -15.73 -5.04 20.67
C ALA A 95 -15.43 -3.76 19.88
N TYR A 96 -16.24 -2.71 19.99
CA TYR A 96 -16.00 -1.47 19.24
C TYR A 96 -14.58 -0.96 19.47
N THR A 97 -13.86 -0.68 18.39
CA THR A 97 -12.54 -0.04 18.47
C THR A 97 -12.25 0.76 17.21
N GLU A 98 -11.84 2.00 17.38
CA GLU A 98 -11.25 2.83 16.33
C GLU A 98 -9.72 2.76 16.43
N TYR A 99 -9.06 2.65 15.29
CA TYR A 99 -7.61 2.59 15.16
C TYR A 99 -7.13 3.69 14.24
N THR A 100 -6.10 4.45 14.65
CA THR A 100 -5.31 5.31 13.77
C THR A 100 -3.87 4.86 13.80
N ALA A 101 -3.42 4.19 12.73
CA ALA A 101 -2.02 3.82 12.58
C ALA A 101 -1.27 4.84 11.72
N GLU A 102 -0.05 5.17 12.13
CA GLU A 102 0.91 5.94 11.33
C GLU A 102 2.06 5.02 10.92
N VAL A 103 2.39 5.05 9.63
CA VAL A 103 3.58 4.39 9.06
C VAL A 103 4.42 5.40 8.29
N ALA A 104 5.73 5.18 8.26
CA ALA A 104 6.64 5.91 7.39
C ALA A 104 7.22 4.97 6.33
N VAL A 105 7.36 5.48 5.13
CA VAL A 105 8.13 4.87 4.05
C VAL A 105 9.43 5.65 3.92
N ALA A 106 10.55 4.96 4.06
CA ALA A 106 11.88 5.56 4.11
C ALA A 106 12.89 4.78 3.28
N ALA A 107 13.93 5.46 2.79
CA ALA A 107 15.13 4.80 2.30
C ALA A 107 15.92 4.19 3.48
N LEU A 108 16.83 3.27 3.19
CA LEU A 108 17.61 2.56 4.21
C LEU A 108 18.54 3.48 5.02
N ASP A 109 18.92 4.63 4.46
CA ASP A 109 19.69 5.67 5.14
C ASP A 109 18.86 6.51 6.14
N GLY A 110 17.56 6.26 6.24
CA GLY A 110 16.62 6.94 7.14
C GLY A 110 15.89 8.13 6.52
N ARG A 111 16.16 8.49 5.26
CA ARG A 111 15.41 9.54 4.56
C ARG A 111 13.95 9.12 4.36
N VAL A 112 13.02 9.87 4.97
CA VAL A 112 11.58 9.61 4.85
C VAL A 112 11.07 10.10 3.48
N LEU A 113 10.51 9.19 2.70
CA LEU A 113 9.87 9.46 1.39
C LEU A 113 8.39 9.84 1.56
N GLY A 114 7.76 9.36 2.63
CA GLY A 114 6.39 9.73 2.96
C GLY A 114 5.90 9.15 4.28
N ARG A 115 4.95 9.84 4.91
CA ARG A 115 4.15 9.32 6.02
C ARG A 115 2.76 8.99 5.53
N ARG A 116 2.18 7.90 6.03
CA ARG A 116 0.86 7.41 5.65
C ARG A 116 0.10 7.01 6.89
N TYR A 117 -1.21 7.19 6.81
CA TYR A 117 -2.12 6.99 7.93
C TYR A 117 -3.28 6.14 7.46
N ILE A 118 -3.81 5.32 8.37
CA ILE A 118 -5.11 4.69 8.18
C ILE A 118 -5.94 4.87 9.44
N LEU A 119 -7.16 5.37 9.25
CA LEU A 119 -8.23 5.38 10.24
C LEU A 119 -9.21 4.28 9.86
N SER A 120 -9.55 3.40 10.80
CA SER A 120 -10.68 2.49 10.62
C SER A 120 -11.32 2.14 11.94
N GLU A 121 -12.62 1.83 11.87
CA GLU A 121 -13.40 1.37 13.00
C GLU A 121 -13.75 -0.10 12.82
N PHE A 122 -13.66 -0.86 13.90
CA PHE A 122 -14.28 -2.16 14.01
C PHE A 122 -15.56 -2.02 14.84
N ARG A 123 -16.70 -2.33 14.23
CA ARG A 123 -18.03 -2.32 14.85
C ARG A 123 -18.63 -3.73 14.88
N SER A 124 -18.32 -4.54 13.88
CA SER A 124 -18.81 -5.91 13.74
C SER A 124 -17.84 -6.78 12.94
N ALA A 125 -18.10 -8.09 12.91
CA ALA A 125 -17.34 -9.02 12.06
C ALA A 125 -17.35 -8.66 10.57
N GLY A 126 -18.32 -7.85 10.10
CA GLY A 126 -18.36 -7.35 8.73
C GLY A 126 -17.29 -6.32 8.39
N ASP A 127 -16.66 -5.70 9.40
CA ASP A 127 -15.56 -4.74 9.19
C ASP A 127 -14.19 -5.42 9.02
N LEU A 128 -14.15 -6.75 9.16
CA LEU A 128 -12.95 -7.53 8.89
C LEU A 128 -12.66 -7.52 7.38
N VAL A 129 -11.40 -7.24 7.04
CA VAL A 129 -10.91 -7.35 5.66
C VAL A 129 -10.84 -8.81 5.25
N ASP A 130 -10.31 -9.66 6.14
CA ASP A 130 -10.20 -11.10 5.98
C ASP A 130 -10.05 -11.77 7.36
N ARG A 131 -10.23 -13.09 7.40
CA ARG A 131 -9.72 -13.96 8.46
C ARG A 131 -8.32 -14.40 8.08
N VAL A 132 -7.45 -14.61 9.06
CA VAL A 132 -6.06 -14.97 8.80
C VAL A 132 -5.73 -16.35 9.36
N THR A 133 -5.04 -17.17 8.56
CA THR A 133 -4.58 -18.51 8.90
C THR A 133 -3.43 -18.52 9.92
N GLY A 134 -3.08 -19.70 10.45
CA GLY A 134 -1.89 -19.90 11.29
C GLY A 134 -2.06 -19.52 12.76
N GLY A 135 -3.29 -19.55 13.27
CA GLY A 135 -3.62 -19.34 14.67
C GLY A 135 -3.98 -20.62 15.41
N ALA A 136 -4.17 -20.49 16.72
CA ALA A 136 -4.58 -21.58 17.60
C ALA A 136 -6.10 -21.62 17.88
N GLY A 137 -6.87 -20.74 17.23
CA GLY A 137 -8.34 -20.72 17.36
C GLY A 137 -9.03 -21.83 16.54
N PRO A 138 -10.37 -21.88 16.60
CA PRO A 138 -11.16 -22.74 15.71
C PRO A 138 -10.76 -22.52 14.24
N ASP A 139 -10.73 -23.62 13.48
CA ASP A 139 -10.32 -23.65 12.06
C ASP A 139 -8.89 -23.16 11.79
N GLY A 140 -8.03 -23.11 12.83
CA GLY A 140 -6.65 -22.67 12.71
C GLY A 140 -6.52 -21.16 12.46
N LEU A 141 -7.53 -20.38 12.84
CA LEU A 141 -7.57 -18.94 12.59
C LEU A 141 -6.87 -18.14 13.70
N LYS A 142 -6.21 -17.05 13.30
CA LYS A 142 -5.66 -16.06 14.23
C LYS A 142 -6.79 -15.20 14.79
N ALA A 143 -6.62 -14.81 16.06
CA ALA A 143 -7.44 -13.74 16.65
C ALA A 143 -7.10 -12.38 16.02
N VAL A 144 -5.88 -12.21 15.54
CA VAL A 144 -5.43 -10.96 14.92
C VAL A 144 -5.78 -10.96 13.44
N VAL A 145 -6.44 -9.89 12.99
CA VAL A 145 -7.00 -9.76 11.66
C VAL A 145 -6.89 -8.31 11.14
N PRO A 146 -6.81 -8.11 9.82
CA PRO A 146 -6.80 -6.78 9.23
C PRO A 146 -8.21 -6.14 9.22
N THR A 147 -8.28 -4.82 9.43
CA THR A 147 -9.49 -3.99 9.29
C THR A 147 -9.19 -2.70 8.56
N GLY A 148 -10.17 -2.18 7.80
CA GLY A 148 -9.98 -1.03 6.91
C GLY A 148 -9.06 -1.35 5.73
N ARG A 149 -9.17 -0.58 4.64
CA ARG A 149 -8.31 -0.72 3.46
C ARG A 149 -7.95 0.67 2.96
N GLU A 150 -6.66 0.98 2.91
CA GLU A 150 -6.14 2.22 2.32
C GLU A 150 -5.07 1.87 1.30
N ARG A 151 -5.27 2.22 0.02
CA ARG A 151 -4.23 2.00 -1.01
C ARG A 151 -3.23 3.14 -0.96
N VAL A 152 -2.00 2.82 -0.60
CA VAL A 152 -0.91 3.77 -0.50
C VAL A 152 -0.10 3.79 -1.81
N PHE A 153 0.31 4.98 -2.23
CA PHE A 153 1.27 5.20 -3.32
C PHE A 153 2.44 6.04 -2.81
N VAL A 154 3.67 5.65 -3.17
CA VAL A 154 4.90 6.35 -2.82
C VAL A 154 5.82 6.41 -4.04
N THR A 155 6.18 7.63 -4.45
CA THR A 155 7.21 7.86 -5.45
C THR A 155 8.59 7.59 -4.86
N VAL A 156 9.37 6.76 -5.53
CA VAL A 156 10.72 6.39 -5.14
C VAL A 156 11.73 6.88 -6.19
N PRO A 157 12.61 7.83 -5.81
CA PRO A 157 13.69 8.31 -6.66
C PRO A 157 14.59 7.20 -7.21
N GLU A 158 15.17 7.42 -8.40
CA GLU A 158 16.00 6.43 -9.12
C GLU A 158 17.21 5.92 -8.32
N ASP A 159 17.77 6.76 -7.43
CA ASP A 159 18.92 6.44 -6.57
C ASP A 159 18.61 5.45 -5.44
N ILE A 160 17.33 5.12 -5.22
CA ILE A 160 16.89 4.21 -4.15
C ILE A 160 16.46 2.87 -4.76
N ASP A 161 17.17 1.80 -4.43
CA ASP A 161 16.83 0.43 -4.86
C ASP A 161 15.98 -0.33 -3.84
N THR A 162 15.91 0.15 -2.59
CA THR A 162 15.23 -0.49 -1.49
C THR A 162 14.61 0.55 -0.58
N ILE A 163 13.33 0.38 -0.30
CA ILE A 163 12.63 1.17 0.73
C ILE A 163 12.25 0.28 1.91
N ALA A 164 12.03 0.91 3.05
CA ALA A 164 11.50 0.30 4.25
C ALA A 164 10.14 0.92 4.61
N ILE A 165 9.19 0.07 4.99
CA ILE A 165 7.92 0.47 5.61
C ILE A 165 8.02 0.18 7.10
N VAL A 166 7.91 1.23 7.92
CA VAL A 166 8.06 1.16 9.38
C VAL A 166 6.87 1.78 10.10
N GLY A 167 6.45 1.15 11.20
CA GLY A 167 5.43 1.72 12.08
C GLY A 167 5.99 2.92 12.84
N GLN A 168 5.16 3.91 13.12
CA GLN A 168 5.54 5.11 13.88
C GLN A 168 4.73 5.23 15.16
N SER A 169 3.40 5.11 15.05
CA SER A 169 2.51 5.09 16.21
C SER A 169 1.18 4.42 15.90
N LEU A 170 0.46 4.08 16.97
CA LEU A 170 -0.92 3.63 16.92
C LEU A 170 -1.72 4.35 18.00
N GLU A 171 -2.81 4.99 17.61
CA GLU A 171 -3.87 5.42 18.51
C GLU A 171 -5.02 4.41 18.47
N VAL A 172 -5.53 4.06 19.63
CA VAL A 172 -6.66 3.14 19.80
C VAL A 172 -7.70 3.82 20.66
N VAL A 173 -8.93 3.93 20.14
CA VAL A 173 -10.08 4.44 20.89
C VAL A 173 -11.08 3.31 21.06
N ARG A 174 -11.42 3.03 22.31
CA ARG A 174 -12.44 2.06 22.72
C ARG A 174 -13.52 2.78 23.51
N VAL A 175 -14.59 2.05 23.84
CA VAL A 175 -15.69 2.57 24.67
C VAL A 175 -15.23 3.03 26.06
N ASP A 176 -14.14 2.45 26.58
CA ASP A 176 -13.61 2.66 27.92
C ASP A 176 -12.40 3.60 27.97
N GLY A 177 -11.89 4.05 26.82
CA GLY A 177 -10.79 5.02 26.80
C GLY A 177 -10.03 5.11 25.49
N ARG A 178 -8.92 5.85 25.56
CA ARG A 178 -7.99 6.10 24.46
C ARG A 178 -6.58 5.78 24.88
N GLU A 179 -5.85 5.09 24.03
CA GLU A 179 -4.44 4.75 24.23
C GLU A 179 -3.61 5.17 23.01
N THR A 180 -2.35 5.53 23.24
CA THR A 180 -1.39 5.83 22.17
C THR A 180 -0.09 5.07 22.40
N PHE A 181 0.39 4.38 21.37
CA PHE A 181 1.61 3.59 21.40
C PHE A 181 2.67 4.17 20.48
N ARG A 182 3.88 4.34 21.04
CA ARG A 182 5.09 4.79 20.31
C ARG A 182 6.31 3.91 20.60
N THR A 183 6.15 2.86 21.41
CA THR A 183 7.24 1.99 21.84
C THR A 183 7.69 1.06 20.71
N PRO A 184 8.98 1.03 20.34
CA PRO A 184 9.51 0.10 19.36
C PRO A 184 9.19 -1.36 19.69
N GLY A 185 9.07 -2.18 18.66
CA GLY A 185 8.74 -3.60 18.81
C GLY A 185 7.26 -3.91 18.57
N ARG A 186 6.35 -3.00 18.93
CA ARG A 186 4.91 -3.21 18.84
C ARG A 186 4.40 -3.17 17.39
N PRO A 187 3.69 -4.21 16.90
CA PRO A 187 2.91 -4.14 15.65
C PRO A 187 1.80 -3.09 15.76
N VAL A 188 1.69 -2.23 14.75
CA VAL A 188 0.71 -1.12 14.71
C VAL A 188 -0.22 -1.17 13.52
N ALA A 189 0.22 -1.75 12.41
CA ALA A 189 -0.56 -1.88 11.18
C ALA A 189 -0.20 -3.19 10.48
N VAL A 190 -0.91 -3.48 9.41
CA VAL A 190 -0.65 -4.61 8.51
C VAL A 190 -0.61 -4.08 7.08
N ILE A 191 0.27 -4.63 6.24
CA ILE A 191 0.25 -4.36 4.79
C ILE A 191 0.07 -5.62 3.97
N SER A 192 -0.40 -5.44 2.75
CA SER A 192 -0.52 -6.48 1.72
C SER A 192 -0.38 -5.90 0.31
N GLU A 193 -0.39 -6.79 -0.71
CA GLU A 193 -0.53 -6.43 -2.12
C GLU A 193 0.51 -5.39 -2.59
N VAL A 194 1.77 -5.61 -2.25
CA VAL A 194 2.85 -4.67 -2.60
C VAL A 194 3.21 -4.81 -4.08
N GLU A 195 3.17 -3.70 -4.80
CA GLU A 195 3.46 -3.62 -6.23
C GLU A 195 4.46 -2.49 -6.51
N VAL A 196 5.23 -2.64 -7.58
CA VAL A 196 6.11 -1.58 -8.10
C VAL A 196 5.72 -1.29 -9.54
N GLU A 197 5.43 -0.02 -9.81
CA GLU A 197 5.33 0.53 -11.16
C GLU A 197 6.62 1.28 -11.51
N TYR A 198 7.24 0.99 -12.64
CA TYR A 198 8.49 1.61 -13.07
C TYR A 198 8.69 1.56 -14.58
N ARG A 199 9.63 2.35 -15.10
CA ARG A 199 10.05 2.26 -16.51
C ARG A 199 11.23 1.30 -16.65
N ALA A 200 11.14 0.34 -17.55
CA ALA A 200 12.22 -0.64 -17.75
C ALA A 200 13.51 0.04 -18.25
N PRO A 201 14.70 -0.52 -17.93
CA PRO A 201 16.02 -0.01 -18.35
C PRO A 201 16.14 0.23 -19.85
#